data_AF-A0A0Q4BB19-F1
#
_entry.id   AF-A0A0Q4BB19-F1
#
_cell.length_a   1.000
_cell.length_b   1.000
_cell.length_c   1.000
_cell.angle_alpha   90.00
_cell.angle_beta   90.00
_cell.angle_gamma   90.00
#
_symmetry.space_group_name_H-M   'P 1'
#
loop_
_entity.id
_entity.type
_entity.pdbx_description
1 polymer ?
#
loop_
_entity_poly.entity_id
_entity_poly.type
_entity_poly.pdbx_seq_one_letter_code
_entity_poly.pdbx_strand_id
1 'polypeptide(L)'
;MLESEEKLIDKHHLDVRSVLPIVKEYMSKRYEPYDFEEIIPEDFEPPVSFGNNHYVMIVDRDQFTLGNDNIDLEVNNCKKMQYSLIVTNPNFEFWIALHFDAYNHDKMICNIKEMIDQQSKPTEDRTATGELGPLKYLLTLYPEYKKRTNFDFITKEMVNKAIERSKQYPSDMKKLKNKLTTSDLSSVGTNMGELFDLLNNVIVDDSPSPGNIPIYIERR
;
A
#
# COMPACT_ATOMS: atom_id res chain seq x y z
N MET A 1 19.94 -24.84 -18.47
CA MET A 1 18.51 -24.63 -18.16
C MET A 1 17.92 -26.00 -17.90
N LEU A 2 17.16 -26.19 -16.83
CA LEU A 2 16.45 -27.45 -16.59
C LEU A 2 15.29 -27.58 -17.60
N GLU A 3 14.94 -28.79 -18.03
CA GLU A 3 13.76 -29.02 -18.91
C GLU A 3 12.45 -28.47 -18.30
N SER A 4 12.39 -28.39 -16.98
CA SER A 4 11.29 -27.78 -16.24
C SER A 4 11.23 -26.25 -16.35
N GLU A 5 12.38 -25.59 -16.52
CA GLU A 5 12.50 -24.13 -16.68
C GLU A 5 11.99 -23.69 -18.07
N GLU A 6 12.20 -24.50 -19.12
CA GLU A 6 11.73 -24.21 -20.48
C GLU A 6 10.20 -24.15 -20.60
N LYS A 7 9.47 -24.91 -19.76
CA LYS A 7 7.99 -24.92 -19.74
C LYS A 7 7.36 -23.63 -19.21
N LEU A 8 8.13 -22.77 -18.53
CA LEU A 8 7.65 -21.57 -17.86
C LEU A 8 7.83 -20.30 -18.71
N ILE A 9 8.77 -20.31 -19.65
CA ILE A 9 9.20 -19.10 -20.38
C ILE A 9 8.12 -18.59 -21.35
N ASP A 10 7.21 -19.46 -21.80
CA ASP A 10 6.22 -19.15 -22.85
C ASP A 10 4.77 -18.98 -22.36
N LYS A 11 4.53 -18.87 -21.04
CA LYS A 11 3.18 -18.80 -20.47
C LYS A 11 2.93 -17.52 -19.69
N HIS A 12 2.01 -16.69 -20.19
CA HIS A 12 1.58 -15.43 -19.56
C HIS A 12 0.70 -15.60 -18.31
N HIS A 13 0.18 -16.80 -18.06
CA HIS A 13 -0.57 -17.15 -16.85
C HIS A 13 -0.10 -18.51 -16.35
N LEU A 14 0.64 -18.50 -15.25
CA LEU A 14 1.13 -19.71 -14.61
C LEU A 14 0.50 -19.84 -13.22
N ASP A 15 -0.08 -21.01 -12.95
CA ASP A 15 -0.57 -21.34 -11.62
C ASP A 15 0.61 -21.42 -10.66
N VAL A 16 0.59 -20.59 -9.62
CA VAL A 16 1.64 -20.49 -8.59
C VAL A 16 1.99 -21.86 -8.01
N ARG A 17 1.00 -22.75 -7.81
CA ARG A 17 1.21 -24.11 -7.28
C ARG A 17 2.02 -24.99 -8.23
N SER A 18 1.92 -24.75 -9.54
CA SER A 18 2.67 -25.48 -10.55
C SER A 18 4.11 -24.99 -10.74
N VAL A 19 4.38 -23.72 -10.40
CA VAL A 19 5.70 -23.07 -10.58
C VAL A 19 6.58 -23.20 -9.34
N LEU A 20 5.96 -23.16 -8.16
CA LEU A 20 6.64 -23.20 -6.87
C LEU A 20 7.69 -24.31 -6.72
N PRO A 21 7.42 -25.58 -7.10
CA PRO A 21 8.43 -26.64 -7.00
C PRO A 21 9.67 -26.38 -7.86
N ILE A 22 9.49 -25.83 -9.06
CA ILE A 22 10.56 -25.57 -10.02
C ILE A 22 11.45 -24.42 -9.52
N VAL A 23 10.84 -23.36 -8.98
CA VAL A 23 11.55 -22.23 -8.38
C VAL A 23 12.33 -22.67 -7.15
N LYS A 24 11.74 -23.50 -6.27
CA LYS A 24 12.45 -24.05 -5.10
C LYS A 24 13.65 -24.89 -5.48
N GLU A 25 13.52 -25.73 -6.51
CA GLU A 25 14.63 -26.53 -7.03
C GLU A 25 15.73 -25.65 -7.64
N TYR A 26 15.35 -24.62 -8.41
CA TYR A 26 16.28 -23.66 -8.99
C TYR A 26 17.09 -22.93 -7.92
N MET A 27 16.40 -22.45 -6.88
CA MET A 27 17.00 -21.65 -5.81
C MET A 27 17.92 -22.49 -4.93
N SER A 28 17.49 -23.69 -4.52
CA SER A 28 18.28 -24.58 -3.63
C SER A 28 19.58 -25.09 -4.26
N LYS A 29 19.66 -25.15 -5.60
CA LYS A 29 20.89 -25.56 -6.31
C LYS A 29 21.90 -24.43 -6.52
N ARG A 30 21.48 -23.16 -6.45
CA ARG A 30 22.32 -22.01 -6.86
C ARG A 30 22.65 -21.05 -5.74
N TYR A 31 21.88 -21.09 -4.67
CA TYR A 31 22.07 -20.24 -3.50
C TYR A 31 22.27 -21.14 -2.29
N GLU A 32 23.10 -20.70 -1.33
CA GLU A 32 23.20 -21.33 0.00
C GLU A 32 21.79 -21.55 0.57
N PRO A 33 21.56 -22.64 1.35
CA PRO A 33 20.23 -23.03 1.81
C PRO A 33 19.62 -21.90 2.65
N TYR A 34 18.85 -21.07 1.98
CA TYR A 34 18.01 -20.06 2.58
C TYR A 34 16.73 -20.80 2.92
N ASP A 35 16.49 -21.00 4.22
CA ASP A 35 15.25 -21.57 4.70
C ASP A 35 14.15 -20.56 4.39
N PHE A 36 13.48 -20.76 3.26
CA PHE A 36 12.22 -20.07 3.01
C PHE A 36 11.24 -20.69 4.01
N GLU A 37 11.00 -20.00 5.13
CA GLU A 37 9.69 -20.09 5.77
C GLU A 37 8.67 -19.55 4.77
N GLU A 38 8.23 -20.45 3.91
CA GLU A 38 7.09 -20.27 3.06
C GLU A 38 5.87 -20.15 3.98
N ILE A 39 5.53 -18.93 4.37
CA ILE A 39 4.22 -18.62 4.96
C ILE A 39 3.20 -18.66 3.82
N ILE A 40 2.90 -19.87 3.34
CA ILE A 40 1.62 -20.15 2.71
C ILE A 40 0.71 -20.53 3.87
N PRO A 41 -0.30 -19.72 4.22
CA PRO A 41 -1.26 -20.12 5.24
C PRO A 41 -2.08 -21.27 4.63
N GLU A 42 -1.63 -22.50 4.83
CA GLU A 42 -2.40 -23.70 4.45
C GLU A 42 -3.66 -23.86 5.32
N ASP A 43 -3.69 -23.21 6.48
CA ASP A 43 -4.83 -23.15 7.38
C ASP A 43 -5.21 -21.69 7.74
N PHE A 44 -5.54 -20.84 6.76
CA PHE A 44 -6.40 -19.69 7.07
C PHE A 44 -7.84 -20.20 7.28
N GLU A 45 -8.03 -21.03 8.32
CA GLU A 45 -9.35 -21.13 8.93
C GLU A 45 -9.70 -19.71 9.38
N PRO A 46 -10.85 -19.14 8.95
CA PRO A 46 -11.26 -17.84 9.42
C PRO A 46 -11.24 -17.87 10.96
N PRO A 47 -10.46 -16.99 11.62
CA PRO A 47 -10.17 -17.14 13.03
C PRO A 47 -11.46 -17.17 13.84
N VAL A 48 -11.62 -18.24 14.61
CA VAL A 48 -12.74 -18.44 15.52
C VAL A 48 -12.50 -17.53 16.73
N SER A 49 -13.18 -16.38 16.73
CA SER A 49 -13.14 -15.25 17.69
C SER A 49 -12.28 -14.03 17.28
N PHE A 50 -13.00 -13.00 16.83
CA PHE A 50 -12.53 -11.68 16.42
C PHE A 50 -12.50 -10.73 17.63
N GLY A 51 -11.50 -10.90 18.50
CA GLY A 51 -11.40 -10.07 19.70
C GLY A 51 -10.99 -8.62 19.44
N ASN A 52 -9.97 -8.37 18.59
CA ASN A 52 -9.46 -7.02 18.24
C ASN A 52 -8.38 -7.03 17.11
N ASN A 53 -8.36 -8.04 16.22
CA ASN A 53 -7.35 -8.11 15.15
C ASN A 53 -7.85 -7.41 13.88
N HIS A 54 -7.23 -6.27 13.53
CA HIS A 54 -7.48 -5.57 12.27
C HIS A 54 -6.50 -6.02 11.19
N TYR A 55 -7.03 -6.58 10.11
CA TYR A 55 -6.25 -6.82 8.89
C TYR A 55 -6.28 -5.58 8.02
N VAL A 56 -5.10 -5.08 7.68
CA VAL A 56 -4.94 -3.87 6.87
C VAL A 56 -4.07 -4.17 5.65
N MET A 57 -4.62 -3.92 4.46
CA MET A 57 -3.86 -3.97 3.21
C MET A 57 -3.50 -2.55 2.78
N ILE A 58 -2.22 -2.24 2.62
CA ILE A 58 -1.75 -0.93 2.15
C ILE A 58 -1.42 -1.05 0.67
N VAL A 59 -2.14 -0.30 -0.17
CA VAL A 59 -1.97 -0.30 -1.62
C VAL A 59 -1.41 1.04 -2.08
N ASP A 60 -0.22 0.95 -2.66
CA ASP A 60 0.45 2.04 -3.35
C ASP A 60 -0.02 2.08 -4.82
N ARG A 61 -0.70 3.15 -5.23
CA ARG A 61 -1.40 3.19 -6.53
C ARG A 61 -0.49 3.50 -7.70
N ASP A 62 0.22 2.51 -8.23
CA ASP A 62 0.86 2.71 -9.53
C ASP A 62 -0.17 2.79 -10.68
N GLN A 63 -0.61 4.02 -10.98
CA GLN A 63 -1.73 4.31 -11.89
C GLN A 63 -1.44 4.01 -13.36
N PHE A 64 -0.19 3.71 -13.68
CA PHE A 64 0.27 3.53 -15.05
C PHE A 64 0.69 2.09 -15.36
N THR A 65 0.94 1.28 -14.33
CA THR A 65 1.23 -0.16 -14.51
C THR A 65 0.02 -1.05 -14.17
N LEU A 66 -0.92 -0.59 -13.34
CA LEU A 66 -2.09 -1.38 -12.93
C LEU A 66 -3.39 -0.77 -13.48
N GLY A 67 -4.14 -1.56 -14.25
CA GLY A 67 -5.48 -1.19 -14.73
C GLY A 67 -6.50 -1.07 -13.60
N ASN A 68 -7.58 -0.31 -13.81
CA ASN A 68 -8.65 -0.12 -12.81
C ASN A 68 -9.36 -1.43 -12.42
N ASP A 69 -9.37 -2.43 -13.32
CA ASP A 69 -10.04 -3.72 -13.07
C ASP A 69 -9.39 -4.49 -11.91
N ASN A 70 -8.11 -4.23 -11.63
CA ASN A 70 -7.42 -4.83 -10.49
C ASN A 70 -7.96 -4.23 -9.17
N ILE A 71 -7.99 -2.90 -9.02
CA ILE A 71 -8.35 -2.32 -7.70
C ILE A 71 -9.78 -2.65 -7.28
N ASP A 72 -10.73 -2.74 -8.22
CA ASP A 72 -12.09 -3.16 -7.89
C ASP A 72 -12.16 -4.62 -7.45
N LEU A 73 -11.32 -5.49 -8.01
CA LEU A 73 -11.16 -6.87 -7.54
C LEU A 73 -10.56 -6.90 -6.13
N GLU A 74 -9.50 -6.13 -5.86
CA GLU A 74 -8.89 -6.05 -4.52
C GLU A 74 -9.86 -5.49 -3.48
N VAL A 75 -10.62 -4.44 -3.79
CA VAL A 75 -11.67 -3.88 -2.93
C VAL A 75 -12.71 -4.94 -2.59
N ASN A 76 -13.16 -5.71 -3.59
CA ASN A 76 -14.16 -6.75 -3.38
C ASN A 76 -13.62 -7.93 -2.58
N ASN A 77 -12.36 -8.32 -2.80
CA ASN A 77 -11.70 -9.38 -2.04
C ASN A 77 -11.50 -8.99 -0.58
N CYS A 78 -11.00 -7.77 -0.33
CA CYS A 78 -10.86 -7.24 1.04
C CYS A 78 -12.20 -7.19 1.76
N LYS A 79 -13.27 -6.74 1.09
CA LYS A 79 -14.63 -6.76 1.66
C LYS A 79 -15.10 -8.17 2.02
N LYS A 80 -14.88 -9.17 1.16
CA LYS A 80 -15.23 -10.57 1.44
C LYS A 80 -14.45 -11.14 2.62
N MET A 81 -13.19 -10.75 2.78
CA MET A 81 -12.29 -11.19 3.85
C MET A 81 -12.36 -10.32 5.11
N GLN A 82 -13.23 -9.30 5.12
CA GLN A 82 -13.36 -8.33 6.23
C GLN A 82 -12.04 -7.59 6.54
N TYR A 83 -11.23 -7.32 5.51
CA TYR A 83 -10.00 -6.54 5.62
C TYR A 83 -10.27 -5.07 5.37
N SER A 84 -9.60 -4.21 6.15
CA SER A 84 -9.54 -2.78 5.90
C SER A 84 -8.53 -2.51 4.80
N LEU A 85 -8.95 -1.80 3.75
CA LEU A 85 -8.09 -1.47 2.63
C LEU A 85 -7.65 0.00 2.75
N ILE A 86 -6.35 0.21 2.91
CA ILE A 86 -5.72 1.52 2.97
C ILE A 86 -5.02 1.78 1.65
N VAL A 87 -5.29 2.93 1.05
CA VAL A 87 -4.81 3.33 -0.27
C VAL A 87 -4.13 4.69 -0.18
N THR A 88 -3.01 4.82 -0.87
CA THR A 88 -2.38 6.10 -1.19
C THR A 88 -2.41 6.32 -2.69
N ASN A 89 -2.98 7.43 -3.14
CA ASN A 89 -3.16 7.78 -4.54
C ASN A 89 -2.60 9.19 -4.82
N PRO A 90 -1.59 9.37 -5.69
CA PRO A 90 -1.07 8.37 -6.60
C PRO A 90 -0.07 7.41 -5.98
N ASN A 91 0.73 7.79 -4.98
CA ASN A 91 1.70 6.85 -4.44
C ASN A 91 2.04 7.07 -2.97
N PHE A 92 2.85 6.20 -2.38
CA PHE A 92 3.20 6.26 -0.96
C PHE A 92 3.98 7.53 -0.61
N GLU A 93 4.79 8.06 -1.52
CA GLU A 93 5.51 9.33 -1.30
C GLU A 93 4.56 10.51 -1.06
N PHE A 94 3.32 10.46 -1.58
CA PHE A 94 2.28 11.43 -1.23
C PHE A 94 2.04 11.45 0.28
N TRP A 95 1.86 10.29 0.91
CA TRP A 95 1.65 10.19 2.36
C TRP A 95 2.87 10.68 3.14
N ILE A 96 4.08 10.30 2.73
CA ILE A 96 5.31 10.74 3.39
C ILE A 96 5.42 12.27 3.36
N ALA A 97 5.16 12.92 2.23
CA ALA A 97 5.27 14.37 2.11
C ALA A 97 4.37 15.13 3.10
N LEU A 98 3.20 14.57 3.47
CA LEU A 98 2.27 15.19 4.41
C LEU A 98 2.85 15.36 5.83
N HIS A 99 3.94 14.69 6.18
CA HIS A 99 4.54 14.75 7.51
C HIS A 99 5.38 16.00 7.76
N PHE A 100 5.88 16.65 6.70
CA PHE A 100 6.88 17.72 6.82
C PHE A 100 6.24 19.10 6.97
N ASP A 101 6.80 19.97 7.80
CA ASP A 101 6.23 21.31 8.05
C ASP A 101 6.20 22.21 6.82
N ALA A 102 7.18 22.05 5.92
CA ALA A 102 7.25 22.77 4.65
C ALA A 102 6.26 22.26 3.57
N TYR A 103 5.40 21.29 3.91
CA TYR A 103 4.36 20.80 3.02
C TYR A 103 3.43 21.94 2.54
N ASN A 104 3.12 21.93 1.25
CA ASN A 104 2.27 22.88 0.57
C ASN A 104 1.39 22.14 -0.45
N HIS A 105 0.07 22.32 -0.32
CA HIS A 105 -0.93 21.66 -1.14
C HIS A 105 -0.75 21.94 -2.63
N ASP A 106 -0.64 23.22 -3.01
CA ASP A 106 -0.57 23.62 -4.42
C ASP A 106 0.68 23.06 -5.11
N LYS A 107 1.84 23.09 -4.43
CA LYS A 107 3.06 22.48 -4.93
C LYS A 107 2.92 20.98 -5.15
N MET A 108 2.28 20.27 -4.22
CA MET A 108 1.99 18.83 -4.37
C MET A 108 1.12 18.59 -5.61
N ILE A 109 0.01 19.32 -5.76
CA ILE A 109 -0.90 19.18 -6.90
C ILE A 109 -0.20 19.51 -8.23
N CYS A 110 0.63 20.56 -8.28
CA CYS A 110 1.41 20.88 -9.48
C CYS A 110 2.36 19.75 -9.89
N ASN A 111 3.09 19.16 -8.94
CA ASN A 111 4.00 18.04 -9.24
C ASN A 111 3.23 16.79 -9.68
N ILE A 112 2.08 16.49 -9.07
CA ILE A 112 1.21 15.40 -9.52
C ILE A 112 0.70 15.65 -10.94
N LYS A 113 0.22 16.87 -11.23
CA LYS A 113 -0.26 17.21 -12.58
C LYS A 113 0.82 17.03 -13.64
N GLU A 114 2.05 17.48 -13.36
CA GLU A 114 3.21 17.27 -14.22
C GLU A 114 3.50 15.77 -14.42
N MET A 115 3.46 14.98 -13.36
CA MET A 115 3.64 13.53 -13.44
C MET A 115 2.61 12.88 -14.38
N ILE A 116 1.34 13.20 -14.21
CA ILE A 116 0.27 12.64 -15.05
C ILE A 116 0.42 13.09 -16.51
N ASP A 117 0.74 14.36 -16.75
CA ASP A 117 1.00 14.89 -18.11
C ASP A 117 2.15 14.14 -18.79
N GLN A 118 3.29 13.99 -18.13
CA GLN A 118 4.46 13.31 -18.68
C GLN A 118 4.20 11.81 -18.90
N GLN A 119 3.54 11.14 -17.95
CA GLN A 119 3.27 9.71 -18.06
C GLN A 119 2.16 9.39 -19.09
N SER A 120 1.28 10.35 -19.40
CA SER A 120 0.27 10.22 -20.45
C SER A 120 0.84 10.28 -21.87
N LYS A 121 2.05 10.82 -22.04
CA LYS A 121 2.72 10.96 -23.33
C LYS A 121 3.51 9.69 -23.71
N PRO A 122 3.65 9.40 -25.02
CA PRO A 122 4.63 8.44 -25.52
C PRO A 122 6.02 8.74 -24.97
N THR A 123 6.85 7.72 -24.78
CA THR A 123 8.17 7.86 -24.12
C THR A 123 9.07 8.88 -24.83
N GLU A 124 9.01 8.91 -26.16
CA GLU A 124 9.73 9.83 -27.05
C GLU A 124 9.31 11.31 -26.89
N ASP A 125 8.09 11.57 -26.42
CA ASP A 125 7.52 12.91 -26.24
C ASP A 125 7.66 13.43 -24.80
N ARG A 126 8.23 12.61 -23.90
CA ARG A 126 8.47 13.00 -22.51
C ARG A 126 9.64 13.97 -22.43
N THR A 127 9.39 15.13 -21.83
CA THR A 127 10.37 16.21 -21.69
C THR A 127 11.02 16.24 -20.31
N ALA A 128 10.37 15.66 -19.31
CA ALA A 128 10.91 15.59 -17.96
C ALA A 128 12.01 14.53 -17.88
N THR A 129 13.17 14.93 -17.35
CA THR A 129 14.26 14.02 -16.99
C THR A 129 14.33 13.96 -15.46
N GLY A 130 14.26 12.74 -14.90
CA GLY A 130 14.32 12.51 -13.45
C GLY A 130 12.96 12.22 -12.80
N GLU A 131 12.91 12.40 -11.48
CA GLU A 131 11.76 12.06 -10.65
C GLU A 131 10.56 12.98 -10.92
N LEU A 132 9.35 12.45 -10.74
CA LEU A 132 8.08 13.15 -10.96
C LEU A 132 7.14 13.00 -9.76
N GLY A 133 6.09 13.82 -9.73
CA GLY A 133 4.96 13.62 -8.83
C GLY A 133 5.30 13.83 -7.36
N PRO A 134 4.67 13.07 -6.46
CA PRO A 134 4.94 13.21 -5.03
C PRO A 134 6.39 12.90 -4.66
N LEU A 135 7.09 12.03 -5.41
CA LEU A 135 8.51 11.77 -5.19
C LEU A 135 9.38 12.99 -5.50
N LYS A 136 9.16 13.65 -6.65
CA LYS A 136 9.83 14.92 -6.98
C LYS A 136 9.61 15.96 -5.88
N TYR A 137 8.38 16.09 -5.40
CA TYR A 137 8.05 17.04 -4.35
C TYR A 137 8.66 16.66 -2.99
N LEU A 138 8.60 15.38 -2.61
CA LEU A 138 9.20 14.85 -1.40
C LEU A 138 10.70 15.13 -1.35
N LEU A 139 11.42 14.99 -2.47
CA LEU A 139 12.85 15.31 -2.55
C LEU A 139 13.15 16.80 -2.33
N THR A 140 12.18 17.70 -2.49
CA THR A 140 12.34 19.12 -2.10
C THR A 140 12.19 19.34 -0.59
N LEU A 141 11.46 18.46 0.10
CA LEU A 141 11.23 18.52 1.55
C LEU A 141 12.29 17.73 2.31
N TYR A 142 12.72 16.61 1.73
CA TYR A 142 13.68 15.68 2.30
C TYR A 142 14.59 15.11 1.21
N PRO A 143 15.66 15.85 0.85
CA PRO A 143 16.57 15.46 -0.24
C PRO A 143 17.29 14.11 -0.05
N GLU A 144 17.39 13.63 1.19
CA GLU A 144 18.03 12.34 1.51
C GLU A 144 17.10 11.14 1.38
N TYR A 145 15.83 11.36 1.01
CA TYR A 145 14.88 10.28 0.81
C TYR A 145 15.39 9.25 -0.20
N LYS A 146 15.29 7.98 0.18
CA LYS A 146 15.57 6.78 -0.60
C LYS A 146 14.47 5.77 -0.27
N LYS A 147 14.20 4.83 -1.19
CA LYS A 147 13.19 3.77 -0.98
C LYS A 147 13.37 2.94 0.30
N ARG A 148 14.57 2.92 0.87
CA ARG A 148 14.92 2.20 2.12
C ARG A 148 15.32 3.14 3.25
N THR A 149 14.88 4.39 3.19
CA THR A 149 15.15 5.35 4.27
C THR A 149 14.50 4.87 5.56
N ASN A 150 15.27 4.94 6.64
CA ASN A 150 14.74 4.75 7.98
C ASN A 150 13.96 6.02 8.39
N PHE A 151 12.74 5.82 8.88
CA PHE A 151 11.81 6.88 9.31
C PHE A 151 11.75 7.09 10.82
N ASP A 152 12.75 6.65 11.59
CA ASP A 152 12.83 6.84 13.05
C ASP A 152 12.71 8.31 13.50
N PHE A 153 12.99 9.27 12.61
CA PHE A 153 12.82 10.70 12.88
C PHE A 153 11.35 11.18 12.81
N ILE A 154 10.44 10.38 12.26
CA ILE A 154 9.01 10.72 12.18
C ILE A 154 8.39 10.62 13.56
N THR A 155 7.99 11.76 14.11
CA THR A 155 7.37 11.83 15.44
C THR A 155 5.85 11.66 15.38
N LYS A 156 5.22 11.37 16.52
CA LYS A 156 3.75 11.36 16.65
C LYS A 156 3.11 12.69 16.21
N GLU A 157 3.77 13.81 16.46
CA GLU A 157 3.30 15.12 16.00
C GLU A 157 3.29 15.22 14.48
N MET A 158 4.34 14.74 13.82
CA MET A 158 4.42 14.71 12.35
C MET A 158 3.35 13.81 11.74
N VAL A 159 3.07 12.67 12.37
CA VAL A 159 1.95 11.79 11.98
C VAL A 159 0.60 12.51 12.14
N ASN A 160 0.36 13.16 13.27
CA ASN A 160 -0.89 13.93 13.48
C ASN A 160 -1.05 15.04 12.43
N LYS A 161 0.03 15.74 12.08
CA LYS A 161 0.03 16.73 10.98
C LYS A 161 -0.31 16.10 9.64
N ALA A 162 0.24 14.92 9.35
CA ALA A 162 -0.06 14.18 8.12
C ALA A 162 -1.55 13.78 8.04
N ILE A 163 -2.11 13.25 9.13
CA ILE A 163 -3.54 12.91 9.25
C ILE A 163 -4.42 14.15 9.06
N GLU A 164 -4.07 15.29 9.68
CA GLU A 164 -4.86 16.50 9.53
C GLU A 164 -4.80 17.05 8.09
N ARG A 165 -3.62 17.02 7.47
CA ARG A 165 -3.45 17.44 6.06
C ARG A 165 -4.15 16.50 5.08
N SER A 166 -4.20 15.20 5.37
CA SER A 166 -4.88 14.25 4.48
C SER A 166 -6.39 14.50 4.39
N LYS A 167 -7.01 15.17 5.37
CA LYS A 167 -8.44 15.56 5.33
C LYS A 167 -8.78 16.55 4.22
N GLN A 168 -7.79 17.23 3.65
CA GLN A 168 -7.98 18.09 2.46
C GLN A 168 -8.17 17.27 1.18
N TYR A 169 -7.95 15.97 1.25
CA TYR A 169 -8.02 15.04 0.14
C TYR A 169 -9.12 14.00 0.37
N PRO A 170 -9.67 13.41 -0.70
CA PRO A 170 -10.50 12.22 -0.60
C PRO A 170 -9.86 11.13 0.26
N SER A 171 -10.67 10.55 1.14
CA SER A 171 -10.38 9.29 1.84
C SER A 171 -11.34 8.17 1.44
N ASP A 172 -12.43 8.47 0.73
CA ASP A 172 -13.40 7.45 0.39
C ASP A 172 -12.91 6.57 -0.77
N MET A 173 -13.03 5.25 -0.60
CA MET A 173 -12.58 4.26 -1.60
C MET A 173 -13.28 4.44 -2.97
N LYS A 174 -14.48 5.03 -3.01
CA LYS A 174 -15.20 5.28 -4.28
C LYS A 174 -14.46 6.29 -5.15
N LYS A 175 -13.79 7.28 -4.54
CA LYS A 175 -12.92 8.23 -5.24
C LYS A 175 -11.50 7.71 -5.38
N LEU A 176 -10.88 7.20 -4.30
CA LEU A 176 -9.47 6.80 -4.29
C LEU A 176 -9.11 5.76 -5.36
N LYS A 177 -10.07 4.92 -5.75
CA LYS A 177 -9.87 3.91 -6.79
C LYS A 177 -9.77 4.47 -8.21
N ASN A 178 -10.20 5.70 -8.45
CA ASN A 178 -10.23 6.24 -9.81
C ASN A 178 -8.81 6.60 -10.27
N LYS A 179 -8.58 6.44 -11.57
CA LYS A 179 -7.34 6.85 -12.23
C LYS A 179 -7.26 8.38 -12.30
N LEU A 180 -6.08 8.96 -12.09
CA LEU A 180 -5.89 10.38 -12.31
C LEU A 180 -5.68 10.68 -13.78
N THR A 181 -6.16 11.84 -14.20
CA THR A 181 -5.97 12.37 -15.54
C THR A 181 -5.50 13.82 -15.44
N THR A 182 -4.97 14.38 -16.53
CA THR A 182 -4.54 15.79 -16.54
C THR A 182 -5.69 16.77 -16.30
N SER A 183 -6.93 16.35 -16.57
CA SER A 183 -8.16 17.12 -16.35
C SER A 183 -8.85 16.81 -15.02
N ASP A 184 -8.61 15.65 -14.41
CA ASP A 184 -9.23 15.23 -13.17
C ASP A 184 -8.21 14.65 -12.18
N LEU A 185 -7.93 15.45 -11.15
CA LEU A 185 -7.11 15.09 -10.00
C LEU A 185 -7.94 14.88 -8.72
N SER A 186 -9.27 14.78 -8.83
CA SER A 186 -10.20 14.68 -7.70
C SER A 186 -10.03 13.42 -6.86
N SER A 187 -9.18 12.49 -7.31
CA SER A 187 -8.92 11.21 -6.65
C SER A 187 -7.52 11.14 -6.02
N VAL A 188 -6.74 12.23 -6.07
CA VAL A 188 -5.51 12.35 -5.27
C VAL A 188 -5.91 12.31 -3.80
N GLY A 189 -5.37 11.37 -3.04
CA GLY A 189 -5.71 11.28 -1.63
C GLY A 189 -5.25 10.01 -0.97
N THR A 190 -5.72 9.83 0.26
CA THR A 190 -5.43 8.64 1.04
C THR A 190 -6.42 8.49 2.18
N ASN A 191 -6.67 7.25 2.57
CA ASN A 191 -7.39 6.92 3.80
C ASN A 191 -6.46 6.40 4.91
N MET A 192 -5.16 6.71 4.86
CA MET A 192 -4.20 6.40 5.93
C MET A 192 -4.66 6.86 7.32
N GLY A 193 -5.44 7.94 7.42
CA GLY A 193 -6.04 8.36 8.70
C GLY A 193 -6.88 7.26 9.36
N GLU A 194 -7.61 6.46 8.57
CA GLU A 194 -8.43 5.35 9.07
C GLU A 194 -7.57 4.28 9.75
N LEU A 195 -6.33 4.03 9.28
CA LEU A 195 -5.40 3.13 9.96
C LEU A 195 -5.10 3.62 11.38
N PHE A 196 -4.86 4.90 11.57
CA PHE A 196 -4.57 5.45 12.90
C PHE A 196 -5.81 5.47 13.78
N ASP A 197 -6.99 5.70 13.23
CA ASP A 197 -8.25 5.55 13.98
C ASP A 197 -8.45 4.11 14.44
N LEU A 198 -8.19 3.11 13.59
CA LEU A 198 -8.23 1.69 13.97
C LEU A 198 -7.24 1.37 15.09
N LEU A 199 -6.02 1.91 15.02
CA LEU A 199 -4.98 1.72 16.04
C LEU A 199 -5.29 2.46 17.36
N ASN A 200 -5.97 3.61 17.29
CA ASN A 200 -6.33 4.42 18.46
C ASN A 200 -7.64 4.00 19.12
N ASN A 201 -8.57 3.40 18.37
CA ASN A 201 -9.85 2.88 18.86
C ASN A 201 -9.71 1.56 19.63
N VAL A 202 -8.49 1.16 19.99
CA VAL A 202 -8.22 0.20 21.07
C VAL A 202 -8.53 0.87 22.41
N ILE A 203 -9.80 1.29 22.59
CA ILE A 203 -10.38 1.45 23.91
C ILE A 203 -10.78 0.04 24.35
N VAL A 204 -10.22 -0.38 25.47
CA VAL A 204 -10.62 -1.56 26.24
C VAL A 204 -12.11 -1.41 26.55
N ASP A 205 -12.98 -2.03 25.75
CA ASP A 205 -14.39 -2.14 26.10
C ASP A 205 -14.54 -3.37 27.01
N ASP A 206 -14.68 -3.12 28.31
CA ASP A 206 -15.00 -4.09 29.37
C ASP A 206 -16.44 -4.62 29.27
N SER A 207 -17.15 -4.40 28.15
CA SER A 207 -18.48 -4.94 27.93
C SER A 207 -18.46 -6.11 26.92
N PRO A 208 -18.87 -7.33 27.32
CA PRO A 208 -18.92 -8.45 26.39
C PRO A 208 -20.04 -8.19 25.39
N SER A 209 -19.65 -7.86 24.16
CA SER A 209 -20.52 -8.06 23.00
C SER A 209 -20.93 -9.54 22.98
N PRO A 210 -22.19 -9.87 22.67
CA PRO A 210 -22.71 -11.23 22.80
C PRO A 210 -21.92 -12.16 21.87
N GLY A 211 -21.02 -12.95 22.48
CA GLY A 211 -20.09 -13.84 21.77
C GLY A 211 -18.73 -14.00 22.44
N ASN A 212 -18.30 -13.09 23.32
CA ASN A 212 -16.96 -13.15 23.91
C ASN A 212 -16.96 -13.76 25.32
N ILE A 213 -16.23 -14.86 25.50
CA ILE A 213 -15.91 -15.45 26.81
C ILE A 213 -14.93 -14.49 27.52
N PRO A 214 -15.20 -14.07 28.77
CA PRO A 214 -14.34 -13.14 29.49
C PRO A 214 -13.03 -13.83 29.91
N ILE A 215 -11.89 -13.22 29.59
CA ILE A 215 -10.57 -13.62 30.11
C ILE A 215 -10.21 -12.66 31.24
N TYR A 216 -10.17 -13.16 32.47
CA TYR A 216 -9.61 -12.44 33.61
C TYR A 216 -8.09 -12.44 33.52
N ILE A 217 -7.48 -11.26 33.48
CA ILE A 217 -6.04 -11.11 33.63
C ILE A 217 -5.75 -10.72 35.07
N GLU A 218 -5.26 -11.66 35.87
CA GLU A 218 -4.67 -11.35 37.18
C GLU A 218 -3.40 -10.53 36.98
N ARG A 219 -3.39 -9.30 37.50
CA ARG A 219 -2.18 -8.49 37.58
C ARG A 219 -1.29 -9.02 38.70
N ARG A 220 -0.04 -9.36 38.37
CA ARG A 220 1.06 -9.45 39.33
C ARG A 220 1.98 -8.26 39.15
#